data_AF-A0A7K1DNE6-F1
#
_entry.id   AF-A0A7K1DNE6-F1
#
_cell.length_a   1.000
_cell.length_b   1.000
_cell.length_c   1.000
_cell.angle_alpha   90.00
_cell.angle_beta   90.00
_cell.angle_gamma   90.00
#
_symmetry.space_group_name_H-M   'P 1'
#
loop_
_entity.id
_entity.type
_entity.pdbx_description
1 polymer ?
#
loop_
_entity_poly.entity_id
_entity_poly.type
_entity_poly.pdbx_seq_one_letter_code
_entity_poly.pdbx_strand_id
1 'polypeptide(L)'
;MNPPEPSEASLDRFDADRLRRTVVTFRDAVKAHAQRINRLNVYPVPDGDTGTNMARTLDAVVAELDQAGPEIEPTCQAISHGSLMGARGNSGVILAQILRGMVGKLSAKAGSTASEFAEALSAASTSAYQAVLKPIEGTILTVVREASEAAKASAATGATLAVTLRAARDAGRVALDHTPELLPVLKDAGVVDAGGAGFMLLLDAALNVVEGEPMPLCEDSFGGDSMDQALPAAMTMRAPDSHGELSVADLRYEVMYFLHLEDGKINEFKNDWGEIGDSIVVVGGDGIWNCHVHTNDIGAAIEAAIDLGGRPKQIRVTDLFEEVAERHAIHDAQRAAAGLPAVTTAVVA
;
A
#
# COMPACT_ATOMS: atom_id res chain seq x y z
N MET A 1 -39.06 15.76 11.47
CA MET A 1 -38.75 14.47 12.10
C MET A 1 -37.24 14.32 12.04
N ASN A 2 -36.55 14.34 13.17
CA ASN A 2 -35.17 13.88 13.20
C ASN A 2 -35.16 12.39 12.84
N PRO A 3 -34.17 11.90 12.08
CA PRO A 3 -34.03 10.47 11.87
C PRO A 3 -33.87 9.77 13.24
N PRO A 4 -34.40 8.55 13.40
CA PRO A 4 -34.24 7.80 14.63
C PRO A 4 -32.75 7.61 14.90
N GLU A 5 -32.31 7.82 16.15
CA GLU A 5 -30.94 7.52 16.53
C GLU A 5 -30.67 6.02 16.35
N PRO A 6 -29.53 5.63 15.75
CA PRO A 6 -29.15 4.23 15.60
C PRO A 6 -29.05 3.57 16.98
N SER A 7 -29.55 2.33 17.11
CA SER A 7 -29.45 1.57 18.36
C SER A 7 -27.98 1.21 18.68
N GLU A 8 -27.63 1.01 19.96
CA GLU A 8 -26.29 0.56 20.38
C GLU A 8 -25.81 -0.69 19.61
N ALA A 9 -26.71 -1.62 19.27
CA ALA A 9 -26.40 -2.80 18.46
C ALA A 9 -26.08 -2.49 16.98
N SER A 10 -26.55 -1.36 16.47
CA SER A 10 -26.20 -0.84 15.14
C SER A 10 -24.87 -0.08 15.16
N LEU A 11 -24.45 0.45 16.31
CA LEU A 11 -23.18 1.15 16.46
C LEU A 11 -21.98 0.20 16.53
N ASP A 12 -22.19 -1.05 16.93
CA ASP A 12 -21.12 -2.05 17.08
C ASP A 12 -20.92 -2.95 15.84
N ARG A 13 -21.51 -2.58 14.69
CA ARG A 13 -21.42 -3.33 13.43
C ARG A 13 -20.67 -2.57 12.36
N PHE A 14 -19.86 -3.29 11.59
CA PHE A 14 -19.21 -2.80 10.38
C PHE A 14 -19.98 -3.34 9.17
N ASP A 15 -20.99 -2.59 8.74
CA ASP A 15 -21.87 -2.94 7.63
C ASP A 15 -21.38 -2.34 6.30
N ALA A 16 -22.16 -2.54 5.23
CA ALA A 16 -21.79 -2.11 3.88
C ALA A 16 -21.61 -0.59 3.77
N ASP A 17 -22.48 0.21 4.42
CA ASP A 17 -22.38 1.67 4.43
C ASP A 17 -21.10 2.13 5.13
N ARG A 18 -20.81 1.57 6.32
CA ARG A 18 -19.61 1.89 7.07
C ARG A 18 -18.34 1.47 6.33
N LEU A 19 -18.32 0.29 5.69
CA LEU A 19 -17.20 -0.15 4.86
C LEU A 19 -16.97 0.81 3.69
N ARG A 20 -18.03 1.14 2.95
CA ARG A 20 -17.97 2.07 1.81
C ARG A 20 -17.47 3.45 2.23
N ARG A 21 -18.04 4.03 3.30
CA ARG A 21 -17.59 5.31 3.86
C ARG A 21 -16.15 5.26 4.35
N THR A 22 -15.73 4.15 4.94
CA THR A 22 -14.34 3.96 5.38
C THR A 22 -13.39 4.01 4.20
N VAL A 23 -13.70 3.30 3.11
CA VAL A 23 -12.86 3.29 1.90
C VAL A 23 -12.81 4.67 1.24
N VAL A 24 -13.94 5.39 1.15
CA VAL A 24 -13.96 6.76 0.60
C VAL A 24 -13.14 7.71 1.48
N THR A 25 -13.32 7.66 2.80
CA THR A 25 -12.58 8.49 3.77
C THR A 25 -11.08 8.18 3.72
N PHE A 26 -10.73 6.90 3.61
CA PHE A 26 -9.36 6.44 3.45
C PHE A 26 -8.74 6.96 2.14
N ARG A 27 -9.46 6.87 1.01
CA ARG A 27 -9.03 7.43 -0.27
C ARG A 27 -8.75 8.92 -0.15
N ASP A 28 -9.68 9.68 0.41
CA ASP A 28 -9.54 11.14 0.56
C ASP A 28 -8.35 11.50 1.45
N ALA A 29 -8.15 10.76 2.55
CA ALA A 29 -6.99 10.93 3.42
C ALA A 29 -5.67 10.61 2.72
N VAL A 30 -5.57 9.48 2.01
CA VAL A 30 -4.35 9.14 1.27
C VAL A 30 -4.04 10.19 0.20
N LYS A 31 -5.06 10.73 -0.48
CA LYS A 31 -4.86 11.86 -1.40
C LYS A 31 -4.30 13.09 -0.70
N ALA A 32 -4.88 13.49 0.42
CA ALA A 32 -4.43 14.65 1.18
C ALA A 32 -3.00 14.47 1.74
N HIS A 33 -2.62 13.24 2.07
CA HIS A 33 -1.31 12.90 2.62
C HIS A 33 -0.31 12.38 1.58
N ALA A 34 -0.68 12.30 0.30
CA ALA A 34 0.10 11.63 -0.74
C ALA A 34 1.52 12.18 -0.86
N GLN A 35 1.68 13.51 -0.83
CA GLN A 35 3.00 14.15 -0.89
C GLN A 35 3.86 13.82 0.33
N ARG A 36 3.26 13.80 1.53
CA ARG A 36 3.97 13.41 2.75
C ARG A 36 4.40 11.95 2.70
N ILE A 37 3.53 11.05 2.27
CA ILE A 37 3.86 9.62 2.09
C ILE A 37 4.97 9.45 1.05
N ASN A 38 4.91 10.18 -0.06
CA ASN A 38 5.96 10.18 -1.08
C ASN A 38 7.33 10.59 -0.51
N ARG A 39 7.38 11.57 0.41
CA ARG A 39 8.62 11.99 1.08
C ARG A 39 9.23 10.91 1.98
N LEU A 40 8.44 9.95 2.45
CA LEU A 40 8.91 8.81 3.25
C LEU A 40 9.44 7.66 2.38
N ASN A 41 9.19 7.70 1.06
CA ASN A 41 9.50 6.58 0.18
C ASN A 41 11.00 6.48 -0.11
N VAL A 42 11.70 5.68 0.69
CA VAL A 42 13.13 5.41 0.54
C VAL A 42 13.45 3.92 0.32
N TYR A 43 12.43 3.05 0.36
CA TYR A 43 12.56 1.61 0.20
C TYR A 43 11.34 1.02 -0.54
N PRO A 44 11.52 0.03 -1.43
CA PRO A 44 12.81 -0.51 -1.89
C PRO A 44 13.50 0.40 -2.91
N VAL A 45 12.75 1.29 -3.55
CA VAL A 45 13.25 2.27 -4.51
C VAL A 45 12.81 3.68 -4.07
N PRO A 46 13.74 4.64 -3.93
CA PRO A 46 13.44 6.00 -3.50
C PRO A 46 12.89 6.87 -4.63
N ASP A 47 11.82 6.41 -5.31
CA ASP A 47 11.22 7.11 -6.46
C ASP A 47 10.20 8.19 -6.05
N GLY A 48 9.84 8.26 -4.76
CA GLY A 48 8.89 9.24 -4.24
C GLY A 48 7.46 9.08 -4.75
N ASP A 49 6.99 7.86 -5.06
CA ASP A 49 5.68 7.64 -5.66
C ASP A 49 4.62 6.92 -4.80
N THR A 50 5.02 6.37 -3.64
CA THR A 50 4.17 5.46 -2.84
C THR A 50 2.78 6.02 -2.53
N GLY A 51 2.68 7.26 -2.05
CA GLY A 51 1.40 7.92 -1.78
C GLY A 51 0.57 8.18 -3.03
N THR A 52 1.23 8.50 -4.15
CA THR A 52 0.55 8.68 -5.46
C THR A 52 0.01 7.36 -6.00
N ASN A 53 0.76 6.27 -5.88
CA ASN A 53 0.34 4.94 -6.31
C ASN A 53 -0.82 4.43 -5.44
N MET A 54 -0.73 4.54 -4.12
CA MET A 54 -1.84 4.21 -3.21
C MET A 54 -3.09 5.03 -3.51
N ALA A 55 -2.96 6.35 -3.73
CA ALA A 55 -4.10 7.21 -4.06
C ALA A 55 -4.78 6.80 -5.38
N ARG A 56 -4.00 6.47 -6.42
CA ARG A 56 -4.53 6.03 -7.71
C ARG A 56 -5.23 4.68 -7.61
N THR A 57 -4.69 3.74 -6.83
CA THR A 57 -5.34 2.46 -6.57
C THR A 57 -6.67 2.66 -5.83
N LEU A 58 -6.71 3.54 -4.83
CA LEU A 58 -7.96 3.85 -4.12
C LEU A 58 -8.98 4.62 -4.97
N ASP A 59 -8.53 5.43 -5.93
CA ASP A 59 -9.43 6.05 -6.91
C ASP A 59 -10.14 5.02 -7.78
N ALA A 60 -9.44 3.98 -8.24
CA ALA A 60 -10.06 2.90 -8.99
C ALA A 60 -11.06 2.11 -8.13
N VAL A 61 -10.74 1.88 -6.85
CA VAL A 61 -11.65 1.24 -5.89
C VAL A 61 -12.94 2.07 -5.70
N VAL A 62 -12.81 3.37 -5.48
CA VAL A 62 -13.97 4.25 -5.28
C VAL A 62 -14.81 4.35 -6.56
N ALA A 63 -14.18 4.41 -7.73
CA ALA A 63 -14.88 4.43 -9.01
C ALA A 63 -15.71 3.14 -9.24
N GLU A 64 -15.18 1.98 -8.85
CA GLU A 64 -15.90 0.71 -8.91
C GLU A 64 -17.04 0.67 -7.88
N LEU A 65 -16.79 1.17 -6.67
CA LEU A 65 -17.81 1.28 -5.63
C LEU A 65 -18.99 2.13 -6.09
N ASP A 66 -18.76 3.26 -6.76
CA ASP A 66 -19.82 4.18 -7.23
C ASP A 66 -20.81 3.50 -8.20
N GLN A 67 -20.41 2.41 -8.85
CA GLN A 67 -21.26 1.60 -9.74
C GLN A 67 -21.90 0.39 -9.06
N ALA A 68 -21.45 0.04 -7.85
CA ALA A 68 -21.87 -1.15 -7.13
C ALA A 68 -23.15 -0.94 -6.30
N GLY A 69 -23.91 -2.02 -6.12
CA GLY A 69 -25.07 -2.05 -5.22
C GLY A 69 -24.73 -1.69 -3.77
N PRO A 70 -25.72 -1.26 -2.97
CA PRO A 70 -25.50 -0.83 -1.58
C PRO A 70 -25.27 -2.00 -0.61
N GLU A 71 -25.49 -3.25 -1.03
CA GLU A 71 -25.33 -4.43 -0.20
C GLU A 71 -23.85 -4.79 0.04
N ILE A 72 -23.59 -5.59 1.06
CA ILE A 72 -22.23 -5.95 1.47
C ILE A 72 -21.47 -6.72 0.39
N GLU A 73 -22.15 -7.65 -0.30
CA GLU A 73 -21.52 -8.48 -1.32
C GLU A 73 -21.06 -7.66 -2.55
N PRO A 74 -21.91 -6.85 -3.21
CA PRO A 74 -21.48 -5.94 -4.27
C PRO A 74 -20.41 -4.96 -3.82
N THR A 75 -20.49 -4.44 -2.59
CA THR A 75 -19.48 -3.53 -2.01
C THR A 75 -18.11 -4.23 -1.91
N CYS A 76 -18.07 -5.45 -1.36
CA CYS A 76 -16.84 -6.24 -1.25
C CYS A 76 -16.30 -6.66 -2.61
N GLN A 77 -17.17 -7.03 -3.56
CA GLN A 77 -16.77 -7.34 -4.94
C GLN A 77 -16.13 -6.13 -5.63
N ALA A 78 -16.73 -4.95 -5.49
CA ALA A 78 -16.20 -3.71 -6.03
C ALA A 78 -14.84 -3.34 -5.45
N ILE A 79 -14.68 -3.47 -4.12
CA ILE A 79 -13.38 -3.22 -3.48
C ILE A 79 -12.33 -4.21 -3.99
N SER A 80 -12.68 -5.50 -4.08
CA SER A 80 -11.76 -6.54 -4.54
C SER A 80 -11.35 -6.34 -6.00
N HIS A 81 -12.32 -6.09 -6.88
CA HIS A 81 -12.10 -5.90 -8.31
C HIS A 81 -11.39 -4.58 -8.61
N GLY A 82 -11.89 -3.47 -8.08
CA GLY A 82 -11.32 -2.14 -8.29
C GLY A 82 -9.89 -2.03 -7.76
N SER A 83 -9.56 -2.70 -6.67
CA SER A 83 -8.19 -2.72 -6.14
C SER A 83 -7.25 -3.55 -7.02
N LEU A 84 -7.66 -4.73 -7.49
CA LEU A 84 -6.87 -5.56 -8.41
C LEU A 84 -6.60 -4.85 -9.74
N MET A 85 -7.65 -4.29 -10.34
CA MET A 85 -7.57 -3.65 -11.65
C MET A 85 -6.90 -2.28 -11.60
N GLY A 86 -6.97 -1.61 -10.45
CA GLY A 86 -6.39 -0.29 -10.22
C GLY A 86 -5.02 -0.28 -9.56
N ALA A 87 -4.49 -1.44 -9.19
CA ALA A 87 -3.20 -1.55 -8.51
C ALA A 87 -2.07 -0.99 -9.41
N ARG A 88 -1.24 -0.10 -8.85
CA ARG A 88 -0.11 0.53 -9.54
C ARG A 88 1.12 0.52 -8.64
N GLY A 89 2.26 0.14 -9.20
CA GLY A 89 3.50 0.01 -8.46
C GLY A 89 3.41 -1.00 -7.31
N ASN A 90 4.52 -1.22 -6.61
CA ASN A 90 4.57 -2.16 -5.50
C ASN A 90 3.62 -1.79 -4.35
N SER A 91 3.57 -0.50 -3.99
CA SER A 91 2.72 -0.01 -2.90
C SER A 91 1.22 -0.16 -3.21
N GLY A 92 0.79 0.15 -4.43
CA GLY A 92 -0.61 -0.03 -4.85
C GLY A 92 -0.99 -1.51 -4.96
N VAL A 93 -0.09 -2.36 -5.44
CA VAL A 93 -0.28 -3.82 -5.51
C VAL A 93 -0.41 -4.43 -4.10
N ILE A 94 0.47 -4.09 -3.17
CA ILE A 94 0.38 -4.57 -1.77
C ILE A 94 -0.90 -4.05 -1.10
N LEU A 95 -1.22 -2.77 -1.27
CA LEU A 95 -2.48 -2.20 -0.75
C LEU A 95 -3.70 -2.92 -1.31
N ALA A 96 -3.71 -3.22 -2.61
CA ALA A 96 -4.80 -3.96 -3.22
C ALA A 96 -4.99 -5.33 -2.56
N GLN A 97 -3.90 -6.02 -2.27
CA GLN A 97 -3.97 -7.31 -1.61
C GLN A 97 -4.47 -7.23 -0.16
N ILE A 98 -4.08 -6.20 0.59
CA ILE A 98 -4.61 -5.92 1.93
C ILE A 98 -6.14 -5.76 1.84
N LEU A 99 -6.62 -4.88 0.95
CA LEU A 99 -8.06 -4.64 0.78
C LEU A 99 -8.82 -5.90 0.37
N ARG A 100 -8.28 -6.67 -0.60
CA ARG A 100 -8.84 -7.95 -1.04
C ARG A 100 -8.92 -8.97 0.10
N GLY A 101 -7.85 -9.11 0.87
CA GLY A 101 -7.80 -10.01 2.03
C GLY A 101 -8.85 -9.64 3.08
N MET A 102 -9.04 -8.35 3.35
CA MET A 102 -10.09 -7.86 4.25
C MET A 102 -11.49 -8.20 3.73
N VAL A 103 -11.82 -7.75 2.51
CA VAL A 103 -13.19 -7.87 2.00
C VAL A 103 -13.57 -9.31 1.66
N GLY A 104 -12.60 -10.19 1.40
CA GLY A 104 -12.82 -11.63 1.27
C GLY A 104 -13.35 -12.29 2.56
N LYS A 105 -13.12 -11.69 3.73
CA LYS A 105 -13.72 -12.13 5.01
C LYS A 105 -15.00 -11.37 5.35
N LEU A 106 -15.09 -10.09 5.03
CA LEU A 106 -16.26 -9.26 5.34
C LEU A 106 -17.47 -9.60 4.45
N SER A 107 -17.25 -10.04 3.20
CA SER A 107 -18.31 -10.40 2.24
C SER A 107 -19.23 -11.52 2.73
N ALA A 108 -18.77 -12.36 3.65
CA ALA A 108 -19.49 -13.54 4.09
C ALA A 108 -20.64 -13.24 5.08
N LYS A 109 -20.76 -12.00 5.61
CA LYS A 109 -21.63 -11.72 6.76
C LYS A 109 -22.22 -10.31 6.75
N ALA A 110 -23.55 -10.21 6.81
CA ALA A 110 -24.29 -8.94 6.88
C ALA A 110 -24.10 -8.25 8.25
N GLY A 111 -23.08 -7.39 8.33
CA GLY A 111 -22.72 -6.60 9.52
C GLY A 111 -21.65 -7.30 10.35
N SER A 112 -20.40 -6.92 10.14
CA SER A 112 -19.26 -7.54 10.83
C SER A 112 -19.10 -7.02 12.26
N THR A 113 -19.00 -7.94 13.20
CA THR A 113 -18.65 -7.71 14.61
C THR A 113 -17.15 -7.40 14.78
N ALA A 114 -16.73 -7.01 15.98
CA ALA A 114 -15.32 -6.83 16.33
C ALA A 114 -14.44 -8.05 15.96
N SER A 115 -14.92 -9.26 16.24
CA SER A 115 -14.22 -10.51 15.90
C SER A 115 -14.08 -10.70 14.40
N GLU A 116 -15.12 -10.39 13.62
CA GLU A 116 -15.09 -10.53 12.17
C GLU A 116 -14.18 -9.49 11.51
N PHE A 117 -14.13 -8.26 12.05
CA PHE A 117 -13.16 -7.26 11.62
C PHE A 117 -11.72 -7.71 11.92
N ALA A 118 -11.45 -8.25 13.11
CA ALA A 118 -10.13 -8.78 13.46
C ALA A 118 -9.68 -9.94 12.54
N GLU A 119 -10.60 -10.85 12.21
CA GLU A 119 -10.36 -11.91 11.23
C GLU A 119 -10.09 -11.36 9.83
N ALA A 120 -10.82 -10.32 9.41
CA ALA A 120 -10.58 -9.64 8.14
C ALA A 120 -9.20 -8.99 8.09
N LEU A 121 -8.76 -8.32 9.17
CA LEU A 121 -7.44 -7.70 9.24
C LEU A 121 -6.32 -8.74 9.23
N SER A 122 -6.53 -9.89 9.86
CA SER A 122 -5.59 -11.02 9.78
C SER A 122 -5.52 -11.64 8.40
N ALA A 123 -6.65 -11.75 7.70
CA ALA A 123 -6.65 -12.21 6.32
C ALA A 123 -5.90 -11.22 5.43
N ALA A 124 -6.07 -9.91 5.65
CA ALA A 124 -5.30 -8.86 5.00
C ALA A 124 -3.78 -9.04 5.20
N SER A 125 -3.35 -9.27 6.45
CA SER A 125 -1.95 -9.56 6.79
C SER A 125 -1.44 -10.78 6.01
N THR A 126 -2.12 -11.93 6.13
CA THR A 126 -1.72 -13.17 5.45
C THR A 126 -1.63 -12.98 3.93
N SER A 127 -2.64 -12.32 3.34
CA SER A 127 -2.68 -12.06 1.90
C SER A 127 -1.55 -11.13 1.46
N ALA A 128 -1.23 -10.09 2.23
CA ALA A 128 -0.14 -9.16 1.92
C ALA A 128 1.23 -9.85 1.92
N TYR A 129 1.51 -10.70 2.93
CA TYR A 129 2.74 -11.49 2.96
C TYR A 129 2.84 -12.47 1.78
N GLN A 130 1.73 -13.09 1.37
CA GLN A 130 1.71 -14.03 0.24
C GLN A 130 1.92 -13.36 -1.12
N ALA A 131 1.64 -12.06 -1.24
CA ALA A 131 1.81 -11.32 -2.49
C ALA A 131 3.27 -11.03 -2.84
N VAL A 132 4.13 -10.94 -1.82
CA VAL A 132 5.55 -10.57 -1.98
C VAL A 132 6.40 -11.84 -1.96
N LEU A 133 7.27 -12.02 -2.94
CA LEU A 133 8.12 -13.22 -3.01
C LEU A 133 9.12 -13.30 -1.85
N LYS A 134 9.73 -12.17 -1.50
CA LYS A 134 10.66 -12.02 -0.37
C LYS A 134 10.11 -11.00 0.63
N PRO A 135 9.21 -11.38 1.54
CA PRO A 135 8.64 -10.48 2.54
C PRO A 135 9.73 -9.94 3.49
N ILE A 136 9.72 -8.63 3.75
CA ILE A 136 10.71 -7.96 4.61
C ILE A 136 10.00 -7.26 5.76
N GLU A 137 10.46 -7.52 6.99
CA GLU A 137 10.02 -6.80 8.19
C GLU A 137 10.58 -5.37 8.22
N GLY A 138 9.89 -4.46 8.91
CA GLY A 138 10.14 -3.03 8.82
C GLY A 138 9.44 -2.36 7.63
N THR A 139 8.47 -3.04 7.01
CA THR A 139 7.62 -2.50 5.93
C THR A 139 6.15 -2.48 6.36
N ILE A 140 5.25 -2.05 5.47
CA ILE A 140 3.79 -2.16 5.61
C ILE A 140 3.33 -3.53 6.11
N LEU A 141 4.05 -4.61 5.74
CA LEU A 141 3.76 -5.97 6.18
C LEU A 141 3.80 -6.10 7.71
N THR A 142 4.83 -5.56 8.35
CA THR A 142 4.96 -5.52 9.81
C THR A 142 3.81 -4.77 10.46
N VAL A 143 3.48 -3.58 9.92
CA VAL A 143 2.43 -2.72 10.47
C VAL A 143 1.06 -3.41 10.42
N VAL A 144 0.72 -4.03 9.28
CA VAL A 144 -0.54 -4.76 9.10
C VAL A 144 -0.59 -5.98 10.03
N ARG A 145 0.53 -6.71 10.17
CA ARG A 145 0.62 -7.89 11.04
C ARG A 145 0.40 -7.52 12.50
N GLU A 146 1.17 -6.57 13.03
CA GLU A 146 1.06 -6.13 14.43
C GLU A 146 -0.33 -5.54 14.74
N ALA A 147 -0.90 -4.73 13.83
CA ALA A 147 -2.27 -4.23 13.96
C ALA A 147 -3.30 -5.38 13.98
N SER A 148 -3.12 -6.40 13.13
CA SER A 148 -4.05 -7.54 13.06
C SER A 148 -4.02 -8.41 14.31
N GLU A 149 -2.84 -8.64 14.89
CA GLU A 149 -2.70 -9.46 16.11
C GLU A 149 -3.25 -8.71 17.34
N ALA A 150 -3.06 -7.39 17.42
CA ALA A 150 -3.70 -6.57 18.46
C ALA A 150 -5.23 -6.54 18.33
N ALA A 151 -5.75 -6.44 17.10
CA ALA A 151 -7.19 -6.52 16.85
C ALA A 151 -7.77 -7.86 17.33
N LYS A 152 -7.11 -8.98 16.99
CA LYS A 152 -7.51 -10.32 17.45
C LYS A 152 -7.50 -10.44 18.96
N ALA A 153 -6.42 -9.99 19.60
CA ALA A 153 -6.28 -10.06 21.05
C ALA A 153 -7.39 -9.27 21.75
N SER A 154 -7.70 -8.06 21.27
CA SER A 154 -8.81 -7.24 21.77
C SER A 154 -10.18 -7.90 21.54
N ALA A 155 -10.45 -8.41 20.33
CA ALA A 155 -11.72 -9.07 20.03
C ALA A 155 -11.93 -10.34 20.88
N ALA A 156 -10.86 -11.09 21.18
CA ALA A 156 -10.91 -12.29 22.02
C ALA A 156 -11.34 -12.01 23.47
N THR A 157 -11.19 -10.77 23.96
CA THR A 157 -11.71 -10.37 25.28
C THR A 157 -13.17 -9.93 25.24
N GLY A 158 -13.85 -10.03 24.09
CA GLY A 158 -15.23 -9.55 23.91
C GLY A 158 -15.33 -8.03 23.81
N ALA A 159 -14.25 -7.35 23.39
CA ALA A 159 -14.27 -5.91 23.18
C ALA A 159 -15.21 -5.49 22.04
N THR A 160 -15.70 -4.25 22.10
CA THR A 160 -16.48 -3.65 21.01
C THR A 160 -15.62 -3.42 19.76
N LEU A 161 -16.26 -3.17 18.63
CA LEU A 161 -15.61 -2.85 17.37
C LEU A 161 -14.70 -1.62 17.52
N ALA A 162 -15.18 -0.58 18.18
CA ALA A 162 -14.42 0.65 18.40
C ALA A 162 -13.16 0.42 19.24
N VAL A 163 -13.25 -0.37 20.32
CA VAL A 163 -12.09 -0.72 21.15
C VAL A 163 -11.09 -1.57 20.35
N THR A 164 -11.59 -2.50 19.55
CA THR A 164 -10.76 -3.35 18.69
C THR A 164 -10.03 -2.56 17.60
N LEU A 165 -10.71 -1.59 16.98
CA LEU A 165 -10.11 -0.67 16.01
C LEU A 165 -9.04 0.21 16.67
N ARG A 166 -9.28 0.75 17.87
CA ARG A 166 -8.28 1.52 18.61
C ARG A 166 -7.06 0.67 18.96
N ALA A 167 -7.26 -0.57 19.44
CA ALA A 167 -6.16 -1.49 19.71
C ALA A 167 -5.32 -1.77 18.46
N ALA A 168 -5.96 -2.01 17.31
CA ALA A 168 -5.28 -2.20 16.03
C ALA A 168 -4.49 -0.96 15.61
N ARG A 169 -5.09 0.24 15.70
CA ARG A 169 -4.43 1.51 15.37
C ARG A 169 -3.24 1.77 16.28
N ASP A 170 -3.39 1.61 17.57
CA ASP A 170 -2.35 1.94 18.54
C ASP A 170 -1.15 0.99 18.38
N ALA A 171 -1.40 -0.32 18.19
CA ALA A 171 -0.34 -1.28 17.88
C ALA A 171 0.31 -1.01 16.50
N GLY A 172 -0.48 -0.68 15.49
CA GLY A 172 0.03 -0.29 14.17
C GLY A 172 0.92 0.95 14.23
N ARG A 173 0.58 1.94 15.06
CA ARG A 173 1.41 3.14 15.28
C ARG A 173 2.76 2.77 15.88
N VAL A 174 2.76 1.96 16.94
CA VAL A 174 3.98 1.47 17.58
C VAL A 174 4.83 0.68 16.58
N ALA A 175 4.21 -0.20 15.78
CA ALA A 175 4.90 -0.97 14.76
C ALA A 175 5.51 -0.07 13.67
N LEU A 176 4.78 0.96 13.22
CA LEU A 176 5.26 1.94 12.26
C LEU A 176 6.48 2.70 12.80
N ASP A 177 6.41 3.19 14.03
CA ASP A 177 7.50 3.92 14.68
C ASP A 177 8.75 3.04 14.88
N HIS A 178 8.55 1.72 14.99
CA HIS A 178 9.61 0.72 15.13
C HIS A 178 10.18 0.23 13.78
N THR A 179 9.56 0.57 12.64
CA THR A 179 10.07 0.18 11.31
C THR A 179 11.54 0.56 11.06
N PRO A 180 12.07 1.72 11.53
CA PRO A 180 13.49 2.05 11.37
C PRO A 180 14.41 1.14 12.19
N GLU A 181 13.94 0.52 13.27
CA GLU A 181 14.77 -0.43 14.04
C GLU A 181 14.88 -1.79 13.32
N LEU A 182 13.91 -2.11 12.47
CA LEU A 182 13.85 -3.38 11.73
C LEU A 182 14.53 -3.29 10.36
N LEU A 183 14.51 -2.11 9.72
CA LEU A 183 15.04 -1.93 8.37
C LEU A 183 16.07 -0.78 8.32
N PRO A 184 17.38 -1.09 8.17
CA PRO A 184 18.45 -0.08 8.27
C PRO A 184 18.31 1.13 7.35
N VAL A 185 17.82 0.95 6.12
CA VAL A 185 17.63 2.06 5.16
C VAL A 185 16.66 3.13 5.68
N LEU A 186 15.62 2.72 6.42
CA LEU A 186 14.67 3.63 7.05
C LEU A 186 15.34 4.39 8.21
N LYS A 187 16.16 3.70 9.00
CA LYS A 187 16.96 4.29 10.08
C LYS A 187 17.91 5.35 9.58
N ASP A 188 18.66 5.03 8.53
CA ASP A 188 19.68 5.91 7.96
C ASP A 188 19.04 7.16 7.34
N ALA A 189 17.86 7.00 6.73
CA ALA A 189 17.07 8.11 6.22
C ALA A 189 16.29 8.88 7.31
N GLY A 190 16.19 8.34 8.53
CA GLY A 190 15.44 8.93 9.64
C GLY A 190 13.93 8.99 9.41
N VAL A 191 13.38 8.07 8.60
CA VAL A 191 11.96 8.02 8.23
C VAL A 191 11.35 6.67 8.59
N VAL A 192 10.03 6.63 8.76
CA VAL A 192 9.26 5.38 8.90
C VAL A 192 8.85 4.85 7.53
N ASP A 193 8.37 3.60 7.46
CA ASP A 193 7.89 3.01 6.22
C ASP A 193 6.71 3.79 5.60
N ALA A 194 6.83 4.13 4.31
CA ALA A 194 5.83 4.92 3.59
C ALA A 194 4.50 4.16 3.43
N GLY A 195 4.55 2.88 3.09
CA GLY A 195 3.36 2.04 2.92
C GLY A 195 2.60 1.85 4.24
N GLY A 196 3.34 1.61 5.33
CA GLY A 196 2.82 1.51 6.68
C GLY A 196 2.15 2.81 7.13
N ALA A 197 2.78 3.96 6.88
CA ALA A 197 2.19 5.26 7.14
C ALA A 197 0.88 5.46 6.36
N GLY A 198 0.82 5.03 5.10
CA GLY A 198 -0.40 5.01 4.30
C GLY A 198 -1.47 4.08 4.88
N PHE A 199 -1.12 2.85 5.28
CA PHE A 199 -2.04 1.89 5.89
C PHE A 199 -2.66 2.41 7.19
N MET A 200 -1.92 3.17 8.01
CA MET A 200 -2.47 3.75 9.23
C MET A 200 -3.71 4.63 8.97
N LEU A 201 -3.77 5.31 7.82
CA LEU A 201 -4.93 6.12 7.44
C LEU A 201 -6.21 5.28 7.22
N LEU A 202 -6.09 3.98 6.92
CA LEU A 202 -7.24 3.08 6.84
C LEU A 202 -7.86 2.85 8.23
N LEU A 203 -7.01 2.64 9.25
CA LEU A 203 -7.47 2.45 10.63
C LEU A 203 -8.05 3.76 11.20
N ASP A 204 -7.42 4.89 10.90
CA ASP A 204 -7.94 6.22 11.25
C ASP A 204 -9.30 6.47 10.56
N ALA A 205 -9.44 6.13 9.28
CA ALA A 205 -10.70 6.26 8.55
C ALA A 205 -11.81 5.37 9.13
N ALA A 206 -11.49 4.14 9.52
CA ALA A 206 -12.45 3.24 10.15
C ALA A 206 -12.95 3.81 11.50
N LEU A 207 -12.05 4.35 12.33
CA LEU A 207 -12.42 5.00 13.59
C LEU A 207 -13.21 6.29 13.37
N ASN A 208 -12.87 7.08 12.35
CA ASN A 208 -13.67 8.24 11.98
C ASN A 208 -15.11 7.85 11.63
N VAL A 209 -15.30 6.76 10.87
CA VAL A 209 -16.64 6.33 10.45
C VAL A 209 -17.43 5.69 11.60
N VAL A 210 -16.78 4.90 12.46
CA VAL A 210 -17.44 4.16 13.54
C VAL A 210 -17.71 5.05 14.76
N GLU A 211 -16.76 5.90 15.15
CA GLU A 211 -16.79 6.68 16.40
C GLU A 211 -16.80 8.20 16.18
N GLY A 212 -16.60 8.68 14.95
CA GLY A 212 -16.51 10.11 14.67
C GLY A 212 -15.16 10.74 15.08
N GLU A 213 -14.14 9.93 15.35
CA GLU A 213 -12.80 10.44 15.65
C GLU A 213 -12.26 11.28 14.48
N PRO A 214 -11.64 12.44 14.72
CA PRO A 214 -11.15 13.29 13.65
C PRO A 214 -10.02 12.59 12.88
N MET A 215 -10.05 12.70 11.55
CA MET A 215 -8.91 12.27 10.73
C MET A 215 -7.66 13.09 11.06
N PRO A 216 -6.46 12.49 11.01
CA PRO A 216 -5.22 13.21 11.21
C PRO A 216 -5.09 14.33 10.17
N LEU A 217 -4.83 15.54 10.65
CA LEU A 217 -4.59 16.69 9.79
C LEU A 217 -3.35 16.43 8.94
N CYS A 218 -3.42 16.83 7.66
CA CYS A 218 -2.21 16.99 6.88
C CYS A 218 -1.52 18.26 7.41
N GLU A 219 -0.41 18.10 8.13
CA GLU A 219 0.33 19.20 8.77
C GLU A 219 0.79 20.29 7.78
N ASP A 220 0.67 20.05 6.47
CA ASP A 220 0.96 21.02 5.40
C ASP A 220 -0.16 22.10 5.23
N SER A 221 -1.24 22.07 6.03
CA SER A 221 -2.41 22.98 5.87
C SER A 221 -2.48 24.17 6.85
N PHE A 222 -1.52 24.35 7.75
CA PHE A 222 -1.40 25.56 8.57
C PHE A 222 -0.02 26.18 8.36
N GLY A 223 0.01 27.41 7.84
CA GLY A 223 1.25 28.13 7.56
C GLY A 223 2.21 28.16 8.74
N GLY A 224 3.44 27.71 8.50
CA GLY A 224 4.53 27.75 9.47
C GLY A 224 5.79 27.17 8.85
N ASP A 225 6.72 28.04 8.48
CA ASP A 225 8.11 27.73 8.16
C ASP A 225 8.76 26.92 9.30
N SER A 226 8.66 25.60 9.28
CA SER A 226 9.49 24.72 10.11
C SER A 226 9.37 23.24 9.73
N MET A 227 9.56 22.92 8.45
CA MET A 227 10.20 21.66 8.04
C MET A 227 10.82 21.78 6.64
N ASP A 228 11.35 22.96 6.30
CA ASP A 228 12.14 23.19 5.09
C ASP A 228 13.59 22.70 5.26
N GLN A 229 13.79 21.68 6.09
CA GLN A 229 14.97 20.84 5.98
C GLN A 229 14.69 19.90 4.82
N ALA A 230 15.04 20.36 3.62
CA ALA A 230 15.37 19.45 2.54
C ALA A 230 16.14 18.28 3.16
N LEU A 231 15.63 17.04 3.01
CA LEU A 231 16.47 15.87 3.18
C LEU A 231 17.79 16.18 2.47
N PRO A 232 18.96 16.01 3.12
CA PRO A 232 20.22 16.31 2.48
C PRO A 232 20.26 15.59 1.15
N ALA A 233 20.19 16.36 0.07
CA ALA A 233 20.41 15.88 -1.28
C ALA A 233 21.91 15.61 -1.43
N ALA A 234 22.38 14.58 -0.74
CA ALA A 234 23.75 14.09 -0.75
C ALA A 234 23.83 12.80 0.10
N MET A 235 23.00 11.81 -0.17
CA MET A 235 23.36 10.44 0.15
C MET A 235 23.04 9.56 -1.05
N THR A 236 23.99 9.51 -1.99
CA THR A 236 24.23 8.31 -2.81
C THR A 236 24.55 7.17 -1.84
N MET A 237 23.51 6.56 -1.26
CA MET A 237 23.65 5.37 -0.44
C MET A 237 24.00 4.21 -1.38
N ARG A 238 25.27 3.82 -1.39
CA ARG A 238 25.61 2.42 -1.65
C ARG A 238 24.89 1.60 -0.58
N ALA A 239 23.99 0.72 -0.99
CA ALA A 239 23.53 -0.36 -0.14
C ALA A 239 24.77 -1.09 0.43
N PRO A 240 24.73 -1.57 1.69
CA PRO A 240 25.86 -2.26 2.28
C PRO A 240 26.23 -3.47 1.42
N ASP A 241 27.54 -3.70 1.27
CA ASP A 241 28.12 -4.82 0.50
C ASP A 241 27.56 -6.18 0.98
N SER A 242 26.46 -6.64 0.39
CA SER A 242 26.04 -8.04 0.38
C SER A 242 26.58 -8.68 -0.89
N HIS A 243 27.80 -9.23 -0.79
CA HIS A 243 28.38 -10.24 -1.66
C HIS A 243 27.73 -10.40 -3.06
N GLY A 244 27.97 -9.46 -3.98
CA GLY A 244 27.76 -9.66 -5.42
C GLY A 244 26.31 -9.79 -5.91
N GLU A 245 25.30 -9.52 -5.08
CA GLU A 245 23.90 -9.42 -5.53
C GLU A 245 23.56 -7.96 -5.88
N LEU A 246 22.99 -7.73 -7.06
CA LEU A 246 22.48 -6.42 -7.48
C LEU A 246 21.41 -5.95 -6.49
N SER A 247 21.48 -4.70 -6.01
CA SER A 247 20.41 -4.15 -5.18
C SER A 247 19.20 -3.79 -6.05
N VAL A 248 17.98 -3.77 -5.49
CA VAL A 248 16.77 -3.34 -6.24
C VAL A 248 16.96 -1.95 -6.88
N ALA A 249 17.73 -1.07 -6.23
CA ALA A 249 18.04 0.27 -6.73
C ALA A 249 18.91 0.27 -8.00
N ASP A 250 19.59 -0.84 -8.32
CA ASP A 250 20.40 -1.02 -9.52
C ASP A 250 19.61 -1.60 -10.70
N LEU A 251 18.33 -1.94 -10.49
CA LEU A 251 17.44 -2.46 -11.53
C LEU A 251 16.78 -1.31 -12.28
N ARG A 252 16.99 -1.28 -13.60
CA ARG A 252 16.59 -0.14 -14.45
C ARG A 252 15.12 -0.15 -14.82
N TYR A 253 14.53 -1.33 -15.04
CA TYR A 253 13.19 -1.43 -15.58
C TYR A 253 12.21 -1.97 -14.56
N GLU A 254 11.03 -1.37 -14.54
CA GLU A 254 9.83 -1.92 -13.94
C GLU A 254 9.00 -2.57 -15.05
N VAL A 255 8.63 -3.84 -14.86
CA VAL A 255 7.71 -4.56 -15.74
C VAL A 255 6.44 -4.87 -14.98
N MET A 256 5.32 -4.39 -15.51
CA MET A 256 3.98 -4.64 -14.98
C MET A 256 3.07 -5.23 -16.05
N TYR A 257 2.24 -6.21 -15.68
CA TYR A 257 1.17 -6.69 -16.54
C TYR A 257 0.08 -7.43 -15.77
N PHE A 258 -1.10 -7.54 -16.40
CA PHE A 258 -2.07 -8.54 -16.02
C PHE A 258 -1.70 -9.90 -16.63
N LEU A 259 -1.78 -10.95 -15.85
CA LEU A 259 -1.45 -12.30 -16.26
C LEU A 259 -2.68 -13.20 -16.09
N HIS A 260 -3.14 -13.76 -17.20
CA HIS A 260 -4.03 -14.91 -17.13
C HIS A 260 -3.20 -16.17 -16.96
N LEU A 261 -3.24 -16.77 -15.78
CA LEU A 261 -2.51 -17.99 -15.44
C LEU A 261 -3.31 -18.76 -14.39
N GLU A 262 -3.35 -20.08 -14.54
CA GLU A 262 -3.96 -20.97 -13.56
C GLU A 262 -3.30 -20.82 -12.19
N ASP A 263 -4.11 -20.71 -11.14
CA ASP A 263 -3.65 -20.44 -9.77
C ASP A 263 -2.59 -21.44 -9.27
N GLY A 264 -2.68 -22.71 -9.71
CA GLY A 264 -1.70 -23.74 -9.35
C GLY A 264 -0.27 -23.47 -9.83
N LYS A 265 -0.09 -22.60 -10.83
CA LYS A 265 1.22 -22.27 -11.42
C LYS A 265 1.81 -20.96 -10.89
N ILE A 266 1.08 -20.22 -10.05
CA ILE A 266 1.52 -18.88 -9.65
C ILE A 266 2.81 -18.89 -8.81
N ASN A 267 3.02 -19.94 -8.02
CA ASN A 267 4.24 -20.07 -7.21
C ASN A 267 5.46 -20.37 -8.08
N GLU A 268 5.29 -21.18 -9.13
CA GLU A 268 6.32 -21.44 -10.13
C GLU A 268 6.67 -20.13 -10.85
N PHE A 269 5.67 -19.40 -11.34
CA PHE A 269 5.86 -18.08 -11.96
C PHE A 269 6.63 -17.10 -11.06
N LYS A 270 6.29 -17.01 -9.77
CA LYS A 270 6.99 -16.16 -8.81
C LYS A 270 8.46 -16.58 -8.64
N ASN A 271 8.73 -17.88 -8.59
CA ASN A 271 10.10 -18.39 -8.45
C ASN A 271 10.95 -18.07 -9.68
N ASP A 272 10.40 -18.27 -10.89
CA ASP A 272 11.07 -17.93 -12.15
C ASP A 272 11.40 -16.44 -12.22
N TRP A 273 10.46 -15.59 -11.82
CA TRP A 273 10.69 -14.15 -11.66
C TRP A 273 11.79 -13.82 -10.64
N GLY A 274 11.89 -14.60 -9.56
CA GLY A 274 12.93 -14.46 -8.54
C GLY A 274 14.36 -14.70 -9.03
N GLU A 275 14.53 -15.34 -10.19
CA GLU A 275 15.85 -15.57 -10.81
C GLU A 275 16.30 -14.39 -11.69
N ILE A 276 15.36 -13.55 -12.14
CA ILE A 276 15.61 -12.52 -13.16
C ILE A 276 15.36 -11.09 -12.66
N GLY A 277 14.80 -10.94 -11.46
CA GLY A 277 14.44 -9.65 -10.91
C GLY A 277 14.27 -9.67 -9.40
N ASP A 278 13.90 -8.51 -8.87
CA ASP A 278 13.67 -8.32 -7.44
C ASP A 278 12.48 -7.38 -7.24
N SER A 279 12.08 -7.16 -5.98
CA SER A 279 10.89 -6.38 -5.62
C SER A 279 9.62 -6.93 -6.27
N ILE A 280 9.51 -8.25 -6.29
CA ILE A 280 8.44 -8.98 -6.96
C ILE A 280 7.17 -8.96 -6.10
N VAL A 281 6.10 -8.45 -6.70
CA VAL A 281 4.77 -8.50 -6.11
C VAL A 281 3.77 -9.01 -7.13
N VAL A 282 3.03 -10.05 -6.74
CA VAL A 282 2.03 -10.70 -7.61
C VAL A 282 0.75 -10.93 -6.81
N VAL A 283 -0.33 -10.28 -7.23
CA VAL A 283 -1.62 -10.27 -6.53
C VAL A 283 -2.72 -10.70 -7.47
N GLY A 284 -3.76 -11.34 -6.95
CA GLY A 284 -4.85 -11.85 -7.77
C GLY A 284 -5.42 -13.15 -7.24
N GLY A 285 -5.88 -13.97 -8.17
CA GLY A 285 -6.59 -15.24 -7.94
C GLY A 285 -7.68 -15.42 -9.00
N ASP A 286 -8.28 -16.61 -9.01
CA ASP A 286 -9.34 -16.96 -9.97
C ASP A 286 -8.87 -16.81 -11.43
N GLY A 287 -7.60 -17.11 -11.70
CA GLY A 287 -7.01 -17.11 -13.02
C GLY A 287 -6.55 -15.74 -13.55
N ILE A 288 -6.66 -14.66 -12.77
CA ILE A 288 -6.17 -13.32 -13.14
C ILE A 288 -5.24 -12.78 -12.06
N TRP A 289 -4.07 -12.32 -12.49
CA TRP A 289 -3.02 -11.80 -11.64
C TRP A 289 -2.57 -10.42 -12.12
N ASN A 290 -2.24 -9.51 -11.21
CA ASN A 290 -1.53 -8.27 -11.47
C ASN A 290 -0.11 -8.46 -10.94
N CYS A 291 0.85 -8.41 -11.85
CA CYS A 291 2.23 -8.80 -11.61
C CYS A 291 3.14 -7.59 -11.77
N HIS A 292 4.08 -7.42 -10.83
CA HIS A 292 5.09 -6.37 -10.80
C HIS A 292 6.46 -6.96 -10.50
N VAL A 293 7.47 -6.59 -11.28
CA VAL A 293 8.88 -6.95 -11.04
C VAL A 293 9.81 -5.80 -11.45
N HIS A 294 10.88 -5.59 -10.67
CA HIS A 294 12.00 -4.77 -11.10
C HIS A 294 13.04 -5.70 -11.70
N THR A 295 13.58 -5.36 -12.87
CA THR A 295 14.51 -6.22 -13.60
C THR A 295 15.38 -5.41 -14.57
N ASN A 296 16.47 -6.01 -15.02
CA ASN A 296 17.24 -5.54 -16.16
C ASN A 296 16.93 -6.34 -17.45
N ASP A 297 16.15 -7.42 -17.36
CA ASP A 297 15.76 -8.27 -18.47
C ASP A 297 14.23 -8.27 -18.68
N ILE A 298 13.77 -7.31 -19.47
CA ILE A 298 12.36 -7.16 -19.84
C ILE A 298 11.85 -8.39 -20.60
N GLY A 299 12.71 -9.01 -21.43
CA GLY A 299 12.35 -10.15 -22.26
C GLY A 299 12.03 -11.36 -21.39
N ALA A 300 12.98 -11.75 -20.54
CA ALA A 300 12.81 -12.86 -19.60
C ALA A 300 11.60 -12.66 -18.68
N ALA A 301 11.34 -11.43 -18.22
CA ALA A 301 10.19 -11.14 -17.37
C ALA A 301 8.85 -11.45 -18.05
N ILE A 302 8.73 -11.21 -19.35
CA ILE A 302 7.51 -11.51 -20.12
C ILE A 302 7.47 -12.99 -20.53
N GLU A 303 8.61 -13.56 -20.92
CA GLU A 303 8.75 -14.94 -21.40
C GLU A 303 8.42 -15.96 -20.30
N ALA A 304 8.83 -15.71 -19.04
CA ALA A 304 8.51 -16.57 -17.90
C ALA A 304 7.00 -16.86 -17.76
N ALA A 305 6.16 -15.85 -17.99
CA ALA A 305 4.71 -16.04 -17.98
C ALA A 305 4.22 -16.91 -19.15
N ILE A 306 4.81 -16.75 -20.34
CA ILE A 306 4.42 -17.46 -21.56
C ILE A 306 4.80 -18.94 -21.47
N ASP A 307 5.98 -19.24 -20.94
CA ASP A 307 6.50 -20.61 -20.80
C ASP A 307 5.62 -21.48 -19.90
N LEU A 308 4.97 -20.87 -18.91
CA LEU A 308 3.98 -21.53 -18.05
C LEU A 308 2.59 -21.69 -18.70
N GLY A 309 2.43 -21.25 -19.96
CA GLY A 309 1.17 -21.21 -20.68
C GLY A 309 0.27 -20.03 -20.29
N GLY A 310 0.85 -19.04 -19.61
CA GLY A 310 0.16 -17.82 -19.22
C GLY A 310 0.00 -16.84 -20.39
N ARG A 311 -0.89 -15.86 -20.20
CA ARG A 311 -1.15 -14.82 -21.21
C ARG A 311 -0.99 -13.44 -20.58
N PRO A 312 0.18 -12.79 -20.70
CA PRO A 312 0.35 -11.43 -20.24
C PRO A 312 -0.49 -10.46 -21.09
N LYS A 313 -1.04 -9.43 -20.44
CA LYS A 313 -1.95 -8.43 -20.98
C LYS A 313 -1.61 -7.07 -20.40
N GLN A 314 -1.82 -6.02 -21.20
CA GLN A 314 -1.57 -4.63 -20.81
C GLN A 314 -0.15 -4.46 -20.25
N ILE A 315 0.83 -5.03 -20.96
CA ILE A 315 2.24 -4.95 -20.57
C ILE A 315 2.67 -3.50 -20.57
N ARG A 316 3.19 -3.06 -19.43
CA ARG A 316 3.82 -1.77 -19.24
C ARG A 316 5.26 -2.00 -18.81
N VAL A 317 6.15 -1.26 -19.43
CA VAL A 317 7.57 -1.22 -19.06
C VAL A 317 7.92 0.23 -18.78
N THR A 318 8.47 0.50 -17.61
CA THR A 318 8.89 1.83 -17.19
C THR A 318 10.40 1.81 -16.98
N ASP A 319 11.11 2.81 -17.52
CA ASP A 319 12.51 3.06 -17.19
C ASP A 319 12.56 3.91 -15.92
N LEU A 320 12.97 3.28 -14.81
CA LEU A 320 12.98 3.91 -13.49
C LEU A 320 14.01 5.04 -13.41
N PHE A 321 15.10 4.97 -14.17
CA PHE A 321 16.16 5.97 -14.13
C PHE A 321 15.73 7.24 -14.87
N GLU A 322 15.04 7.06 -16.00
CA GLU A 322 14.43 8.16 -16.74
C GLU A 322 13.32 8.84 -15.90
N GLU A 323 12.47 8.06 -15.24
CA GLU A 323 11.39 8.61 -14.41
C GLU A 323 11.92 9.43 -13.22
N VAL A 324 12.96 8.96 -12.53
CA VAL A 324 13.62 9.71 -11.46
C VAL A 324 14.25 11.00 -12.01
N ALA A 325 14.92 10.94 -13.18
CA ALA A 325 15.52 12.11 -13.81
C ALA A 325 14.49 13.17 -14.22
N GLU A 326 13.36 12.76 -14.81
CA GLU A 326 12.26 13.66 -15.17
C GLU A 326 11.66 14.33 -13.93
N ARG A 327 11.44 13.59 -12.84
CA ARG A 327 10.92 14.14 -11.59
C ARG A 327 11.86 15.16 -10.97
N HIS A 328 13.17 14.87 -10.96
CA HIS A 328 14.17 15.84 -10.51
C HIS A 328 14.14 17.11 -11.36
N ALA A 329 14.04 16.99 -12.69
CA ALA A 329 13.94 18.14 -13.58
C ALA A 329 12.68 18.99 -13.33
N ILE A 330 11.53 18.35 -13.09
CA ILE A 330 10.28 19.06 -12.75
C ILE A 330 10.41 19.77 -11.40
N HIS A 331 10.98 19.10 -10.40
CA HIS A 331 11.18 19.68 -9.07
C HIS A 331 12.15 20.87 -9.13
N ASP A 332 13.25 20.75 -9.86
CA ASP A 332 14.20 21.84 -10.08
C ASP A 332 13.55 23.02 -10.82
N ALA A 333 12.71 22.75 -11.82
CA ALA A 333 11.96 23.79 -12.51
C ALA A 333 10.96 24.50 -11.58
N GLN A 334 10.29 23.77 -10.69
CA GLN A 334 9.37 24.34 -9.71
C GLN A 334 10.11 25.17 -8.64
N ARG A 335 11.28 24.71 -8.19
CA ARG A 335 12.15 25.46 -7.27
C ARG A 335 12.70 26.73 -7.91
N ALA A 336 13.14 26.64 -9.16
CA ALA A 336 13.58 27.80 -9.93
C ALA A 336 12.44 28.81 -10.11
N ALA A 337 11.22 28.35 -10.40
CA ALA A 337 10.04 29.21 -10.46
C ALA A 337 9.69 29.84 -9.11
N ALA A 338 10.00 29.18 -7.99
CA ALA A 338 9.83 29.67 -6.63
C ALA A 338 11.02 30.52 -6.12
N GLY A 339 12.06 30.74 -6.92
CA GLY A 339 13.25 31.52 -6.53
C GLY A 339 14.18 30.82 -5.54
N LEU A 340 14.06 29.51 -5.37
CA LEU A 340 14.88 28.69 -4.49
C LEU A 340 16.14 28.18 -5.23
N PRO A 341 17.29 28.02 -4.54
CA PRO A 341 18.51 27.55 -5.17
C PRO A 341 18.39 26.10 -5.66
N ALA A 342 19.08 25.82 -6.77
CA ALA A 342 19.19 24.50 -7.37
C ALA A 342 19.94 23.53 -6.47
N VAL A 343 19.51 22.27 -6.46
CA VAL A 343 20.12 21.21 -5.67
C VAL A 343 21.03 20.41 -6.60
N THR A 344 22.35 20.55 -6.45
CA THR A 344 23.32 19.80 -7.26
C THR A 344 23.41 18.35 -6.82
N THR A 345 22.76 17.44 -7.55
CA THR A 345 23.00 16.00 -7.45
C THR A 345 23.95 15.58 -8.57
N ALA A 346 25.17 15.14 -8.22
CA ALA A 346 26.15 14.70 -9.20
C ALA A 346 25.75 13.35 -9.81
N VAL A 347 25.51 13.33 -11.12
CA VAL A 347 25.36 12.09 -11.91
C VAL A 347 26.75 11.51 -12.13
N VAL A 348 27.05 10.35 -11.56
CA VAL A 348 28.29 9.61 -11.85
C VAL A 348 28.02 8.69 -13.04
N ALA A 349 28.80 8.88 -14.11
CA ALA A 349 28.76 8.12 -15.36
C ALA A 349 29.36 6.72 -15.23
#